data_AF-A0A3D1GSM0-F1
#
_entry.id   AF-A0A3D1GSM0-F1
#
_cell.length_a   1.000
_cell.length_b   1.000
_cell.length_c   1.000
_cell.angle_alpha   90.00
_cell.angle_beta   90.00
_cell.angle_gamma   90.00
#
_symmetry.space_group_name_H-M   'P 1'
#
loop_
_entity.id
_entity.type
_entity.pdbx_description
1 polymer ?
#
loop_
_entity_poly.entity_id
_entity_poly.type
_entity_poly.pdbx_seq_one_letter_code
_entity_poly.pdbx_strand_id
1 'polypeptide(L)' 'SSTGNAGGYGGAITAALFLRRFTGKQVNWAHIDVMAWNLSARPGRPKGGEAMGLRTSFAYIQKLAEDAQ' A
#
# COMPACT_ATOMS: atom_id res chain seq x y z
N SER A 1 14.05 5.98 7.14
CA SER A 1 12.69 6.30 7.61
C SER A 1 11.94 6.98 6.49
N SER A 2 10.71 6.56 6.17
CA SER A 2 9.86 7.18 5.14
C SER A 2 9.27 8.54 5.56
N THR A 3 9.61 9.05 6.74
CA THR A 3 9.03 10.29 7.30
C THR A 3 10.01 11.41 7.65
N GLY A 4 11.29 11.28 7.28
CA GLY A 4 12.30 12.26 7.70
C GLY A 4 12.60 12.22 9.20
N ASN A 5 13.64 12.94 9.63
CA ASN A 5 14.34 12.78 10.91
C ASN A 5 13.55 13.27 12.15
N ALA A 6 12.50 12.55 12.54
CA ALA A 6 11.74 12.81 13.78
C ALA A 6 11.40 11.48 14.47
N GLY A 7 12.28 11.02 15.37
CA GLY A 7 12.12 9.79 16.17
C GLY A 7 12.02 8.52 15.32
N GLY A 8 13.01 7.62 15.38
CA GLY A 8 13.17 6.49 14.44
C GLY A 8 12.05 5.43 14.37
N TYR A 9 10.87 5.67 14.95
CA TYR A 9 9.77 4.73 15.07
C TYR A 9 8.48 5.27 14.44
N GLY A 10 7.64 4.38 13.92
CA GLY A 10 6.28 4.74 13.49
C GLY A 10 6.15 5.50 12.17
N GLY A 11 7.21 5.56 11.35
CA GLY A 11 7.21 6.32 10.09
C GLY A 11 6.03 5.98 9.15
N ALA A 12 5.76 4.70 8.89
CA ALA A 12 4.64 4.31 8.04
C ALA A 12 3.27 4.80 8.57
N ILE A 13 3.06 4.72 9.88
CA ILE A 13 1.81 5.17 10.53
C ILE A 13 1.69 6.70 10.44
N THR A 14 2.77 7.43 10.73
CA THR A 14 2.78 8.90 10.63
C THR A 14 2.51 9.36 9.19
N ALA A 15 3.10 8.70 8.19
CA ALA A 15 2.85 8.98 6.77
C ALA A 15 1.38 8.71 6.39
N ALA A 16 0.83 7.56 6.79
CA ALA A 16 -0.56 7.21 6.52
C ALA A 16 -1.54 8.23 7.15
N LEU A 17 -1.31 8.63 8.40
CA LEU A 17 -2.10 9.65 9.09
C LEU A 17 -1.96 11.04 8.46
N PHE A 18 -0.79 11.37 7.90
CA PHE A 18 -0.61 12.58 7.12
C PHE A 18 -1.49 12.55 5.86
N LEU A 19 -1.40 11.49 5.06
CA LEU A 19 -2.19 11.33 3.83
C LEU A 19 -3.71 11.35 4.11
N ARG A 20 -4.17 10.70 5.18
CA ARG A 20 -5.59 10.65 5.59
C ARG A 20 -6.22 12.03 5.76
N ARG A 21 -5.43 13.06 6.09
CA ARG A 21 -5.95 14.44 6.26
C ARG A 21 -6.47 15.04 4.95
N PHE A 22 -6.10 14.48 3.79
CA PHE A 22 -6.44 15.00 2.46
C PHE A 22 -7.55 14.21 1.75
N THR A 23 -8.06 13.12 2.32
CA THR A 23 -8.94 12.17 1.61
C THR A 23 -10.43 12.50 1.73
N GLY A 24 -10.80 13.47 2.58
CA GLY A 24 -12.20 13.76 2.92
C GLY A 24 -12.80 12.78 3.94
N LYS A 25 -13.80 13.25 4.71
CA LYS A 25 -14.40 12.48 5.84
C LYS A 25 -15.33 11.34 5.40
N GLN A 26 -15.96 11.47 4.24
CA GLN A 26 -17.00 10.54 3.75
C GLN A 26 -16.47 9.56 2.69
N VAL A 27 -15.18 9.63 2.34
CA VAL A 27 -14.58 8.78 1.32
C VAL A 27 -14.03 7.51 1.97
N ASN A 28 -14.46 6.36 1.45
CA ASN A 28 -13.83 5.07 1.71
C ASN A 28 -12.40 5.13 1.15
N TRP A 29 -11.41 5.04 2.03
CA TRP A 29 -10.00 5.24 1.67
C TRP A 29 -9.13 4.12 2.24
N ALA A 30 -8.18 3.68 1.41
CA ALA A 30 -7.14 2.73 1.81
C ALA A 30 -5.78 3.25 1.34
N HIS A 31 -4.75 3.03 2.17
CA HIS A 31 -3.35 3.27 1.82
C HIS A 31 -2.60 1.95 1.90
N ILE A 32 -1.92 1.61 0.81
CA ILE A 32 -1.12 0.39 0.68
C ILE A 32 0.33 0.84 0.50
N ASP A 33 1.12 0.72 1.56
CA ASP A 33 2.56 1.01 1.55
C ASP A 33 3.32 -0.27 1.17
N VAL A 34 4.07 -0.23 0.06
CA VAL A 34 4.85 -1.37 -0.45
C VAL A 34 6.24 -0.92 -0.83
N MET A 35 7.24 -1.78 -0.57
CA MET A 35 8.60 -1.54 -1.08
C MET A 35 8.67 -1.67 -2.62
N ALA A 36 7.81 -2.49 -3.23
CA ALA A 36 7.81 -2.77 -4.67
C ALA A 36 9.17 -3.29 -5.21
N TRP A 37 9.90 -4.05 -4.39
CA TRP A 37 11.21 -4.60 -4.77
C TRP A 37 11.48 -5.97 -4.15
N ASN A 38 12.18 -6.84 -4.88
CA ASN A 38 12.70 -8.12 -4.42
C ASN A 38 14.20 -8.01 -4.11
N LEU A 39 14.60 -8.24 -2.86
CA LEU A 39 16.00 -8.17 -2.43
C LEU A 39 16.87 -9.32 -2.98
N SER A 40 16.25 -10.48 -3.20
CA SER A 40 16.87 -11.68 -3.75
C SER A 40 15.96 -12.35 -4.77
N ALA A 41 16.56 -13.09 -5.71
CA ALA A 41 15.81 -13.83 -6.71
C ALA A 41 15.14 -15.08 -6.09
N ARG A 42 13.91 -15.35 -6.52
CA ARG A 42 13.13 -16.55 -6.21
C ARG A 42 12.40 -17.01 -7.48
N PRO A 43 11.90 -18.26 -7.58
CA PRO A 43 11.13 -18.69 -8.75
C PRO A 43 9.98 -17.73 -9.07
N GLY A 44 9.97 -17.24 -10.32
CA GLY A 44 9.00 -16.25 -10.81
C GLY A 44 9.12 -14.84 -10.22
N ARG A 45 10.16 -14.53 -9.44
CA ARG A 45 10.38 -13.25 -8.74
C ARG A 45 11.87 -12.89 -8.79
N PRO A 46 12.37 -12.36 -9.92
CA PRO A 46 13.76 -11.94 -10.03
C PRO A 46 14.06 -10.80 -9.06
N LYS A 47 15.35 -10.64 -8.70
CA LYS A 47 15.83 -9.48 -7.94
C LYS A 47 15.57 -8.21 -8.77
N GLY A 48 14.94 -7.20 -8.18
CA GLY A 48 14.51 -6.01 -8.93
C GLY A 48 13.13 -5.51 -8.50
N GLY A 49 12.53 -4.66 -9.32
CA GLY A 49 11.17 -4.16 -9.10
C GLY A 49 10.14 -5.30 -9.06
N GLU A 50 9.12 -5.16 -8.21
CA GLU A 50 8.08 -6.18 -8.02
C GLU A 50 6.69 -5.54 -7.91
N ALA A 51 5.72 -6.19 -8.55
CA ALA A 51 4.31 -5.79 -8.54
C ALA A 51 3.59 -6.37 -7.31
N MET A 52 3.80 -5.73 -6.15
CA MET A 52 3.13 -6.10 -4.91
C MET A 52 1.71 -5.51 -4.83
N GLY A 53 0.76 -6.27 -4.28
CA GLY A 53 -0.60 -5.78 -4.00
C GLY A 53 -1.59 -5.77 -5.16
N LEU A 54 -1.13 -5.73 -6.43
CA LEU A 54 -2.03 -5.60 -7.60
C LEU A 54 -3.15 -6.65 -7.66
N ARG A 55 -2.81 -7.93 -7.48
CA ARG A 55 -3.81 -9.02 -7.51
C ARG A 55 -4.83 -8.89 -6.38
N THR A 56 -4.38 -8.49 -5.19
CA THR A 56 -5.26 -8.27 -4.03
C THR A 56 -6.19 -7.09 -4.26
N SER A 57 -5.67 -5.97 -4.77
CA SER A 57 -6.46 -4.78 -5.10
C SER A 57 -7.51 -5.10 -6.16
N PHE A 58 -7.14 -5.84 -7.22
CA PHE A 58 -8.07 -6.25 -8.26
C PHE A 58 -9.17 -7.16 -7.70
N ALA A 59 -8.81 -8.19 -6.93
CA ALA A 59 -9.78 -9.09 -6.33
C ALA A 59 -10.76 -8.36 -5.39
N TYR A 60 -10.28 -7.37 -4.64
CA TYR A 60 -11.13 -6.55 -3.78
C TYR A 60 -12.12 -5.70 -4.60
N ILE A 61 -11.65 -5.03 -5.65
CA ILE A 61 -12.52 -4.24 -6.54
C ILE A 61 -13.55 -5.13 -7.22
N GLN A 62 -13.14 -6.31 -7.69
CA GLN A 62 -14.06 -7.27 -8.31
C GLN A 62 -15.15 -7.69 -7.32
N LYS A 63 -14.77 -8.08 -6.10
CA LYS A 63 -15.73 -8.44 -5.05
C LYS A 63 -16.67 -7.28 -4.71
N LEU A 64 -16.17 -6.06 -4.60
CA LEU A 64 -17.01 -4.88 -4.37
C LEU A 64 -18.04 -4.66 -5.48
N ALA A 65 -17.66 -4.92 -6.74
CA ALA A 65 -18.56 -4.80 -7.87
C ALA A 65 -19.63 -5.90 -7.86
N GLU A 66 -19.28 -7.13 -7.48
CA GLU A 66 -20.21 -8.25 -7.32
C GLU A 66 -21.20 -8.00 -6.18
N ASP A 67 -20.73 -7.56 -5.00
CA ASP A 67 -21.55 -7.31 -3.82
C ASP A 67 -22.52 -6.10 -4.01
N ALA A 68 -22.30 -5.28 -5.04
CA ALA A 68 -23.14 -4.12 -5.36
C ALA A 68 -24.30 -4.43 -6.34
N GLN A 69 -24.35 -5.66 -6.88
CA GLN A 69 -25.44 -6.17 -7.72
C GLN A 69 -26.51 -6.85 -6.87
#